data_AF-A0A015KTS8-F1
#
_entry.id   AF-A0A015KTS8-F1
#
_cell.length_a   1.000
_cell.length_b   1.000
_cell.length_c   1.000
_cell.angle_alpha   90.00
_cell.angle_beta   90.00
_cell.angle_gamma   90.00
#
_symmetry.space_group_name_H-M   'P 1'
#
loop_
_entity.id
_entity.type
_entity.pdbx_description
1 polymer ?
#
loop_
_entity_poly.entity_id
_entity_poly.type
_entity_poly.pdbx_seq_one_letter_code
_entity_poly.pdbx_strand_id
1 'polypeptide(L)'
;MFDIFQLKEWIKILCNTLLIDSDLDSKKDGNKLKEIMISDHKWNLLTDLKEILSLFAEVTTELGGSKYVTNSLRIRMLIEIINTLTTNPSENYTNNDEQEDAFEDEGNFNISKPVLTFSLLDEVKSKLYANLKKYYPTLTTEILIPSILDPRFKSLDFAPNEQKIKTE
;
A
#
# COMPACT_ATOMS: atom_id res chain seq x y z
N MET A 1 -12.02 -13.45 11.07
CA MET A 1 -10.79 -13.25 10.30
C MET A 1 -9.74 -12.78 11.29
N PHE A 2 -8.69 -13.56 11.53
CA PHE A 2 -7.64 -13.21 12.50
C PHE A 2 -6.74 -12.13 11.90
N ASP A 3 -6.64 -10.98 12.57
CA ASP A 3 -5.75 -9.89 12.16
C ASP A 3 -4.34 -10.16 12.71
N ILE A 4 -3.30 -9.99 11.89
CA ILE A 4 -1.90 -10.19 12.28
C ILE A 4 -1.49 -9.28 13.44
N PHE A 5 -2.18 -8.14 13.60
CA PHE A 5 -2.03 -7.22 14.74
C PHE A 5 -2.62 -7.77 16.04
N GLN A 6 -3.68 -8.59 15.99
CA GLN A 6 -4.18 -9.27 17.19
C GLN A 6 -3.16 -10.30 17.67
N LEU A 7 -2.52 -11.03 16.75
CA LEU A 7 -1.45 -11.98 17.08
C LEU A 7 -0.26 -11.29 17.77
N LYS A 8 0.11 -10.07 17.36
CA LYS A 8 1.15 -9.27 18.02
C LYS A 8 0.86 -9.07 19.51
N GLU A 9 -0.38 -8.69 19.86
CA GLU A 9 -0.77 -8.45 21.25
C GLU A 9 -0.77 -9.75 22.08
N TRP A 10 -1.24 -10.85 21.51
CA TRP A 10 -1.17 -12.16 22.18
C TRP A 10 0.28 -12.61 22.44
N ILE A 11 1.18 -12.40 21.47
CA ILE A 11 2.61 -12.72 21.62
C ILE A 11 3.24 -11.87 22.72
N LYS A 12 2.90 -10.57 22.82
CA LYS A 12 3.38 -9.70 23.90
C LYS A 12 2.92 -10.17 25.27
N ILE A 13 1.65 -10.53 25.41
CA ILE A 13 1.10 -11.08 26.66
C ILE A 13 1.85 -12.35 27.04
N LEU A 14 2.00 -13.29 26.10
CA LEU A 14 2.71 -14.54 26.33
C LEU A 14 4.17 -14.32 26.76
N CYS A 15 4.89 -13.45 26.06
CA CYS A 15 6.27 -13.11 26.37
C CYS A 15 6.40 -12.54 27.80
N ASN A 16 5.53 -11.61 28.18
CA ASN A 16 5.51 -11.04 29.52
C ASN A 16 5.17 -12.10 30.58
N THR A 17 4.22 -13.00 30.33
CA THR A 17 3.88 -14.07 31.27
C THR A 17 5.05 -15.03 31.51
N LEU A 18 5.76 -15.43 30.45
CA LEU A 18 6.90 -16.33 30.53
C LEU A 18 8.09 -15.71 31.28
N LEU A 19 8.27 -14.39 31.18
CA LEU A 19 9.34 -13.67 31.89
C LEU A 19 9.05 -13.49 33.39
N ILE A 20 7.78 -13.44 33.78
CA ILE A 20 7.33 -13.29 35.17
C ILE A 20 7.24 -14.64 35.89
N ASP A 21 7.12 -15.74 35.15
CA ASP A 21 7.06 -17.09 35.72
C ASP A 21 8.25 -17.35 36.65
N SER A 22 8.04 -18.13 37.71
CA SER A 22 9.11 -18.55 38.63
C SER A 22 10.00 -19.62 38.01
N ASP A 23 9.47 -20.40 37.06
CA ASP A 23 10.18 -21.46 36.37
C ASP A 23 11.33 -20.94 35.49
N LEU A 24 12.48 -21.61 35.60
CA LEU A 24 13.72 -21.20 34.93
C LEU A 24 13.65 -21.48 33.42
N ASP A 25 12.99 -22.57 33.02
CA ASP A 25 12.79 -22.92 31.61
C ASP A 25 11.83 -21.94 30.94
N SER A 26 10.74 -21.56 31.63
CA SER A 26 9.79 -20.54 31.18
C SER A 26 10.47 -19.19 30.93
N LYS A 27 11.37 -18.74 31.83
CA LYS A 27 12.17 -17.52 31.59
C LYS A 27 13.11 -17.65 30.39
N LYS A 28 13.73 -18.81 30.23
CA LYS A 28 14.63 -19.08 29.10
C LYS A 28 13.88 -19.00 27.78
N ASP A 29 12.67 -19.55 27.72
CA ASP A 29 11.82 -19.51 26.54
C ASP A 29 11.23 -18.12 26.29
N GLY A 30 10.88 -17.36 27.34
CA GLY A 30 10.51 -15.96 27.23
C GLY A 30 11.62 -15.08 26.62
N ASN A 31 12.88 -15.31 27.01
CA ASN A 31 14.02 -14.61 26.42
C ASN A 31 14.25 -14.98 24.95
N LYS A 32 14.16 -16.27 24.58
CA LYS A 32 14.22 -16.69 23.16
C LYS A 32 13.09 -16.07 22.35
N LEU A 33 11.88 -16.06 22.88
CA LEU A 33 10.72 -15.46 22.21
C LEU A 33 10.95 -13.97 21.96
N LYS A 34 11.49 -13.24 22.94
CA LYS A 34 11.85 -11.83 22.79
C LYS A 34 12.90 -11.57 21.71
N GLU A 35 13.85 -12.48 21.53
CA GLU A 35 14.89 -12.39 20.50
C GLU A 35 14.34 -12.65 19.08
N ILE A 36 13.41 -13.60 18.95
CA ILE A 36 12.79 -13.96 17.66
C ILE A 36 11.67 -12.98 17.27
N MET A 37 11.09 -12.28 18.25
CA MET A 37 9.97 -11.38 18.05
C MET A 37 10.32 -10.27 17.04
N ILE A 38 9.39 -10.05 16.10
CA ILE A 38 9.46 -8.92 15.16
C ILE A 38 9.56 -7.61 15.96
N SER A 39 10.56 -6.80 15.63
CA SER A 39 10.81 -5.50 16.24
C SER A 39 9.66 -4.51 16.01
N ASP A 40 9.51 -3.54 16.91
CA ASP A 40 8.45 -2.53 16.79
C ASP A 40 8.54 -1.73 15.47
N HIS A 41 9.74 -1.45 14.96
CA HIS A 41 9.91 -0.76 13.67
C HIS A 41 9.35 -1.58 12.49
N LYS A 42 9.50 -2.91 12.51
CA LYS A 42 8.95 -3.81 11.47
C LYS A 42 7.42 -3.87 11.57
N TRP A 43 6.87 -3.82 12.78
CA TRP A 43 5.41 -3.72 12.96
C TRP A 43 4.84 -2.40 12.50
N ASN A 44 5.55 -1.29 12.72
CA ASN A 44 5.14 0.02 12.22
C ASN A 44 5.13 0.00 10.69
N LEU A 45 6.18 -0.52 10.05
CA LEU A 45 6.21 -0.71 8.60
C LEU A 45 5.03 -1.54 8.08
N LEU A 46 4.67 -2.63 8.78
CA LEU A 46 3.50 -3.43 8.39
C LEU A 46 2.18 -2.64 8.52
N THR A 47 2.11 -1.73 9.49
CA THR A 47 0.96 -0.83 9.67
C THR A 47 0.86 0.15 8.52
N ASP A 48 1.97 0.80 8.17
CA ASP A 48 2.06 1.74 7.05
C ASP A 48 1.73 1.03 5.72
N LEU A 49 2.22 -0.19 5.53
CA LEU A 49 1.90 -0.98 4.34
C LEU A 49 0.42 -1.38 4.29
N LYS A 50 -0.17 -1.75 5.43
CA LYS A 50 -1.61 -2.05 5.52
C LYS A 50 -2.43 -0.83 5.14
N GLU A 51 -2.05 0.36 5.57
CA GLU A 51 -2.74 1.61 5.20
C GLU A 51 -2.72 1.83 3.67
N ILE A 52 -1.55 1.71 3.04
CA ILE A 52 -1.41 1.84 1.57
C ILE A 52 -2.26 0.80 0.85
N LEU A 53 -2.19 -0.48 1.25
CA LEU A 53 -2.91 -1.57 0.59
C LEU A 53 -4.43 -1.51 0.87
N SER A 54 -4.86 -0.95 2.00
CA SER A 54 -6.27 -0.75 2.32
C SER A 54 -6.95 0.13 1.29
N LEU A 55 -6.24 1.11 0.73
CA LEU A 55 -6.74 2.01 -0.31
C LEU A 55 -7.11 1.24 -1.59
N PHE A 56 -6.27 0.27 -1.97
CA PHE A 56 -6.56 -0.62 -3.09
C PHE A 56 -7.71 -1.59 -2.77
N ALA A 57 -7.79 -2.09 -1.53
CA ALA A 57 -8.88 -2.96 -1.10
C ALA A 57 -10.24 -2.24 -1.14
N GLU A 58 -10.29 -0.98 -0.72
CA GLU A 58 -11.50 -0.15 -0.77
C GLU A 58 -11.92 0.10 -2.22
N VAL A 59 -11.00 0.58 -3.06
CA VAL A 59 -11.25 0.84 -4.48
C VAL A 59 -11.72 -0.42 -5.21
N THR A 60 -11.08 -1.57 -4.99
CA THR A 60 -11.45 -2.82 -5.65
C THR A 60 -12.78 -3.39 -5.12
N THR A 61 -13.11 -3.15 -3.86
CA THR A 61 -14.43 -3.51 -3.29
C THR A 61 -15.53 -2.67 -3.94
N GLU A 62 -15.33 -1.35 -4.08
CA GLU A 62 -16.28 -0.48 -4.76
C GLU A 62 -16.44 -0.88 -6.24
N LEU A 63 -15.32 -1.16 -6.93
CA LEU A 63 -15.30 -1.60 -8.32
C LEU A 63 -16.05 -2.93 -8.50
N GLY A 64 -15.76 -3.92 -7.64
CA GLY A 64 -16.36 -5.25 -7.68
C GLY A 64 -17.83 -5.28 -7.25
N GLY A 65 -18.27 -4.35 -6.41
CA GLY A 65 -19.67 -4.18 -6.02
C GLY A 65 -20.55 -3.58 -7.12
N SER A 66 -19.95 -2.94 -8.13
CA SER A 66 -20.68 -2.33 -9.23
C SER A 66 -21.03 -3.37 -10.30
N LYS A 67 -22.32 -3.48 -10.67
CA LYS A 67 -22.77 -4.34 -11.79
C LYS A 67 -22.15 -3.89 -13.12
N TYR A 68 -21.90 -2.58 -13.25
CA TYR A 68 -21.23 -1.97 -14.38
C TYR A 68 -20.26 -0.92 -13.86
N VAL A 69 -18.97 -1.21 -14.01
CA VAL A 69 -17.91 -0.23 -13.78
C VAL A 69 -18.00 0.83 -14.87
N THR A 70 -18.34 2.07 -14.51
CA THR A 70 -18.27 3.18 -15.45
C THR A 70 -16.84 3.69 -15.55
N ASN A 71 -16.45 4.14 -16.74
CA ASN A 71 -15.10 4.67 -16.95
C ASN A 71 -14.85 5.88 -16.03
N SER A 72 -15.85 6.73 -15.84
CA SER A 72 -15.84 7.86 -14.88
C SER A 72 -15.46 7.44 -13.45
N LEU A 73 -16.03 6.34 -12.95
CA LEU A 73 -15.72 5.80 -11.62
C LEU A 73 -14.29 5.26 -11.57
N ARG A 74 -13.90 4.45 -12.57
CA ARG A 74 -12.51 3.96 -12.71
C ARG A 74 -11.51 5.11 -12.67
N ILE A 75 -11.79 6.20 -13.37
CA ILE A 75 -10.92 7.37 -13.47
C ILE A 75 -10.81 8.11 -12.14
N ARG A 76 -11.93 8.32 -11.45
CA ARG A 76 -11.94 8.89 -10.09
C ARG A 76 -10.99 8.12 -9.17
N MET A 77 -11.14 6.79 -9.13
CA MET A 77 -10.37 5.95 -8.22
C MET A 77 -8.87 5.89 -8.58
N LEU A 78 -8.54 5.90 -9.87
CA LEU A 78 -7.13 5.98 -10.30
C LEU A 78 -6.45 7.28 -9.83
N ILE A 79 -7.15 8.41 -9.96
CA ILE A 79 -6.62 9.70 -9.52
C ILE A 79 -6.46 9.74 -8.00
N GLU A 80 -7.42 9.16 -7.26
CA GLU A 80 -7.37 9.05 -5.80
C GLU A 80 -6.18 8.20 -5.30
N ILE A 81 -5.94 7.05 -5.93
CA ILE A 81 -4.76 6.21 -5.64
C ILE A 81 -3.46 6.95 -5.98
N ILE A 82 -3.40 7.66 -7.11
CA ILE A 82 -2.19 8.40 -7.49
C ILE A 82 -1.91 9.52 -6.50
N ASN A 83 -2.92 10.32 -6.16
CA ASN A 83 -2.76 11.43 -5.23
C ASN A 83 -2.24 10.93 -3.87
N THR A 84 -2.82 9.86 -3.34
CA THR A 84 -2.42 9.27 -2.04
C THR A 84 -0.99 8.72 -2.05
N LEU A 85 -0.53 8.16 -3.17
CA LEU A 85 0.87 7.74 -3.36
C LEU A 85 1.83 8.96 -3.48
N THR A 86 1.41 10.05 -4.11
CA THR A 86 2.25 11.24 -4.34
C THR A 86 2.30 12.26 -3.19
N THR A 87 1.34 12.23 -2.25
CA THR A 87 1.24 13.25 -1.17
C THR A 87 2.38 13.16 -0.13
N ASN A 88 3.21 12.12 -0.18
CA ASN A 88 4.41 12.03 0.64
C ASN A 88 5.63 12.56 -0.14
N PRO A 89 6.30 13.63 0.32
CA PRO A 89 7.32 14.36 -0.43
C PRO A 89 8.63 13.58 -0.45
N SER A 90 8.70 12.54 -1.28
CA SER A 90 9.95 12.11 -1.88
C SER A 90 9.91 12.57 -3.33
N GLU A 91 10.21 13.85 -3.53
CA GLU A 91 10.41 14.47 -4.84
C GLU A 91 11.66 13.87 -5.49
N ASN A 92 11.58 12.63 -5.97
CA ASN A 92 12.50 12.04 -6.96
C ASN A 92 11.97 10.65 -7.34
N TYR A 93 10.77 10.59 -7.90
CA TYR A 93 10.38 9.42 -8.70
C TYR A 93 11.13 9.51 -10.03
N THR A 94 12.39 9.07 -10.02
CA THR A 94 13.23 9.02 -11.21
C THR A 94 12.48 8.21 -12.26
N ASN A 95 12.09 8.84 -13.36
CA ASN A 95 11.57 8.18 -14.55
C ASN A 95 12.73 7.39 -15.19
N ASN A 96 13.13 6.29 -14.56
CA ASN A 96 13.96 5.30 -15.22
C ASN A 96 13.00 4.37 -15.96
N ASP A 97 12.98 4.50 -17.28
CA ASP A 97 12.19 3.66 -18.20
C ASP A 97 12.58 2.16 -18.16
N GLU A 98 13.52 1.77 -17.30
CA GLU A 98 14.00 0.41 -17.07
C GLU A 98 13.53 -0.18 -15.71
N GLN A 99 12.41 0.28 -15.14
CA GLN A 99 11.86 -0.41 -13.96
C GLN A 99 11.26 -1.76 -14.36
N GLU A 100 11.93 -2.83 -13.91
CA GLU A 100 11.50 -4.22 -13.99
C GLU A 100 10.10 -4.37 -13.38
N ASP A 101 9.21 -5.05 -14.10
CA ASP A 101 7.83 -5.25 -13.64
C ASP A 101 7.83 -5.91 -12.26
N ALA A 102 7.04 -5.38 -11.32
CA ALA A 102 6.92 -5.99 -9.99
C ALA A 102 6.43 -7.44 -10.03
N PHE A 103 5.80 -7.86 -11.12
CA PHE A 103 5.26 -9.20 -11.32
C PHE A 103 6.15 -10.11 -12.18
N GLU A 104 7.28 -9.60 -12.71
CA GLU A 104 8.24 -10.39 -13.50
C GLU A 104 9.45 -10.85 -12.67
N ASP A 105 9.53 -10.48 -11.39
CA ASP A 105 10.63 -10.89 -10.50
C ASP A 105 10.50 -12.38 -10.12
N GLU A 106 11.23 -13.25 -10.83
CA GLU A 106 11.43 -14.68 -10.50
C GLU A 106 12.44 -14.89 -9.35
N GLY A 107 12.44 -14.00 -8.36
CA GLY A 107 13.38 -14.01 -7.25
C GLY A 107 13.20 -15.22 -6.32
N ASN A 108 14.23 -16.07 -6.22
CA ASN A 108 14.34 -17.06 -5.15
C ASN A 108 14.60 -16.34 -3.82
N PHE A 109 13.53 -15.99 -3.10
CA PHE A 109 13.61 -15.28 -1.82
C PHE A 109 14.31 -16.15 -0.77
N ASN A 110 15.56 -15.82 -0.43
CA ASN A 110 16.23 -16.46 0.69
C ASN A 110 15.72 -15.86 2.01
N ILE A 111 14.69 -16.51 2.59
CA ILE A 111 14.03 -16.17 3.85
C ILE A 111 15.03 -16.09 5.03
N SER A 112 16.21 -16.69 4.87
CA SER A 112 17.27 -16.71 5.89
C SER A 112 18.01 -15.38 6.04
N LYS A 113 17.86 -14.44 5.09
CA LYS A 113 18.53 -13.13 5.15
C LYS A 113 17.58 -12.06 5.69
N PRO A 114 17.98 -11.28 6.70
CA PRO A 114 17.17 -10.18 7.19
C PRO A 114 17.02 -9.10 6.10
N VAL A 115 15.78 -8.73 5.80
CA VAL A 115 15.47 -7.64 4.88
C VAL A 115 15.76 -6.30 5.57
N LEU A 116 16.47 -5.41 4.87
CA LEU A 116 16.64 -4.02 5.29
C LEU A 116 15.31 -3.29 5.12
N THR A 117 14.76 -2.79 6.22
CA THR A 117 13.44 -2.13 6.23
C THR A 117 13.51 -0.62 6.02
N PHE A 118 14.71 -0.05 5.97
CA PHE A 118 14.89 1.38 5.77
C PHE A 118 14.52 1.76 4.32
N SER A 119 13.69 2.78 4.15
CA SER A 119 13.18 3.24 2.84
C SER A 119 12.37 2.23 2.02
N LEU A 120 12.09 1.03 2.55
CA LEU A 120 11.29 0.01 1.86
C LEU A 120 9.88 0.50 1.54
N LEU A 121 9.29 1.31 2.43
CA LEU A 121 7.97 1.89 2.21
C LEU A 121 7.95 2.81 0.98
N ASP A 122 9.00 3.60 0.79
CA ASP A 122 9.13 4.53 -0.34
C ASP A 122 9.40 3.76 -1.64
N GLU A 123 10.17 2.67 -1.56
CA GLU A 123 10.38 1.75 -2.69
C GLU A 123 9.07 1.11 -3.15
N VAL A 124 8.25 0.62 -2.21
CA VAL A 124 6.91 0.05 -2.51
C VAL A 124 6.02 1.11 -3.17
N LYS A 125 5.97 2.33 -2.61
CA LYS A 125 5.19 3.44 -3.21
C LYS A 125 5.66 3.77 -4.62
N SER A 126 6.98 3.88 -4.82
CA SER A 126 7.59 4.16 -6.12
C SER A 126 7.25 3.08 -7.14
N LYS A 127 7.39 1.80 -6.77
CA LYS A 127 7.10 0.67 -7.67
C LYS A 127 5.60 0.57 -7.99
N LEU A 128 4.73 0.82 -7.01
CA LEU A 128 3.28 0.90 -7.24
C LEU A 128 2.93 2.05 -8.20
N TYR A 129 3.49 3.23 -7.99
CA TYR A 129 3.26 4.39 -8.85
C TYR A 129 3.73 4.14 -10.29
N ALA A 130 4.94 3.61 -10.46
CA ALA A 130 5.49 3.27 -11.77
C ALA A 130 4.64 2.23 -12.50
N ASN A 131 4.18 1.19 -11.79
CA ASN A 131 3.27 0.19 -12.35
C ASN A 131 1.94 0.82 -12.76
N LEU A 132 1.36 1.70 -11.94
CA LEU A 132 0.13 2.42 -12.32
C LEU A 132 0.33 3.23 -13.59
N LYS A 133 1.45 3.92 -13.74
CA LYS A 133 1.80 4.67 -14.95
C LYS A 133 2.00 3.75 -16.17
N LYS A 134 2.64 2.59 -15.99
CA LYS A 134 2.86 1.57 -17.04
C LYS A 134 1.55 0.99 -17.55
N TYR A 135 0.65 0.59 -16.64
CA TYR A 135 -0.62 -0.07 -16.99
C TYR A 135 -1.73 0.93 -17.37
N TYR A 136 -1.65 2.19 -16.92
CA TYR A 136 -2.62 3.25 -17.20
C TYR A 136 -1.93 4.52 -17.76
N PRO A 137 -1.28 4.45 -18.94
CA PRO A 137 -0.42 5.52 -19.47
C PRO A 137 -1.18 6.80 -19.87
N THR A 138 -2.50 6.71 -20.05
CA THR A 138 -3.29 7.75 -20.73
C THR A 138 -3.95 8.76 -19.78
N LEU A 139 -3.41 9.02 -18.58
CA LEU A 139 -3.94 10.02 -17.61
C LEU A 139 -3.83 11.48 -18.10
N THR A 140 -4.27 11.76 -19.33
CA THR A 140 -4.38 13.06 -19.99
C THR A 140 -5.79 13.62 -19.84
N THR A 141 -6.03 14.84 -20.33
CA THR A 141 -7.34 15.52 -20.25
C THR A 141 -8.48 14.77 -20.93
N GLU A 142 -8.19 13.99 -21.98
CA GLU A 142 -9.20 13.19 -22.71
C GLU A 142 -9.81 12.09 -21.83
N ILE A 143 -9.09 11.63 -20.81
CA ILE A 143 -9.62 10.68 -19.84
C ILE A 143 -10.76 11.28 -19.02
N LEU A 144 -10.87 12.60 -18.85
CA LEU A 144 -11.97 13.19 -18.09
C LEU A 144 -13.28 13.29 -18.89
N ILE A 145 -13.26 13.06 -20.21
CA ILE A 145 -14.47 13.15 -21.07
C ILE A 145 -15.60 12.22 -20.54
N PRO A 146 -15.37 10.92 -20.28
CA PRO A 146 -16.37 10.07 -19.65
C PRO A 146 -16.91 10.59 -18.31
N SER A 147 -16.09 11.28 -17.52
CA SER A 147 -16.49 11.86 -16.23
C SER A 147 -17.37 13.09 -16.39
N ILE A 148 -17.12 13.92 -17.40
CA ILE A 148 -17.97 15.07 -17.75
C ILE A 148 -19.33 14.62 -18.26
N LEU A 149 -19.36 13.52 -19.02
CA LEU A 149 -20.59 12.93 -19.54
C LEU A 149 -21.38 12.15 -18.48
N ASP A 150 -20.77 11.83 -17.34
CA ASP A 150 -21.44 11.17 -16.21
C ASP A 150 -21.94 12.21 -15.20
N PRO A 151 -23.28 12.38 -15.03
CA PRO A 151 -23.83 13.36 -14.09
C PRO A 151 -23.30 13.23 -12.67
N ARG A 152 -22.86 12.04 -12.25
CA ARG A 152 -22.32 11.79 -10.90
C ARG A 152 -20.91 12.34 -10.69
N PHE A 153 -20.15 12.52 -11.76
CA PHE A 153 -18.73 12.90 -11.72
C PHE A 153 -18.45 14.21 -12.48
N LYS A 154 -19.50 14.88 -12.94
CA LYS A 154 -19.43 16.10 -13.75
C LYS A 154 -18.73 17.27 -13.07
N SER A 155 -18.73 17.33 -11.74
CA SER A 155 -18.01 18.36 -10.97
C SER A 155 -16.48 18.21 -11.06
N LEU A 156 -16.00 17.02 -11.43
CA LEU A 156 -14.58 16.68 -11.51
C LEU A 156 -13.81 16.97 -10.21
N ASP A 157 -14.47 16.95 -9.04
CA ASP A 157 -13.85 17.37 -7.76
C ASP A 157 -12.55 16.61 -7.42
N PHE A 158 -12.42 15.39 -7.93
CA PHE A 158 -11.25 14.53 -7.79
C PHE A 158 -10.06 14.89 -8.71
N ALA A 159 -10.29 15.61 -9.82
CA ALA A 159 -9.26 15.92 -10.80
C ALA A 159 -8.39 17.12 -10.38
N PRO A 160 -7.09 17.16 -10.74
CA PRO A 160 -6.24 18.31 -10.48
C PRO A 160 -6.67 19.54 -11.29
N ASN A 161 -6.51 20.73 -10.71
CA ASN A 161 -6.99 22.00 -11.29
C ASN A 161 -6.46 22.26 -12.71
N GLU A 162 -5.21 21.85 -12.99
CA GLU A 162 -4.57 21.98 -14.31
C GLU A 162 -5.27 21.18 -15.41
N GLN A 163 -5.92 20.07 -15.05
CA GLN A 163 -6.67 19.23 -16.00
C GLN A 163 -8.12 19.72 -16.15
N LYS A 164 -8.69 20.38 -15.13
CA LYS A 164 -10.03 20.99 -15.21
C LYS A 164 -10.09 22.12 -16.26
N ILE A 165 -9.09 23.00 -16.23
CA ILE A 165 -9.04 24.21 -17.08
C ILE A 165 -8.95 23.88 -18.58
N LYS A 166 -8.40 22.71 -18.93
CA LYS A 166 -8.25 22.27 -20.33
C LYS A 166 -9.50 21.61 -20.92
N THR A 167 -10.54 21.40 -20.12
CA THR A 167 -11.74 20.67 -20.52
C THR A 167 -13.03 21.52 -20.49
N GLU A 168 -12.91 22.81 -20.17
CA GLU A 168 -13.94 23.85 -20.40
C GLU A 168 -13.83 24.42 -21.82
#